data_AF-A0A2N3G262-F1
#
_entry.id   AF-A0A2N3G262-F1
#
_cell.length_a   1.000
_cell.length_b   1.000
_cell.length_c   1.000
_cell.angle_alpha   90.00
_cell.angle_beta   90.00
_cell.angle_gamma   90.00
#
_symmetry.space_group_name_H-M   'P 1'
#
loop_
_entity.id
_entity.type
_entity.pdbx_description
1 polymer ?
#
loop_
_entity_poly.entity_id
_entity_poly.type
_entity_poly.pdbx_seq_one_letter_code
_entity_poly.pdbx_strand_id
1 'polypeptide(L)'
;TIVLDPTLEPGRYRRRQMIDGLAFVASADLCLDLVERARGETSPAEVAAILIARREALDWPALLAQAGQRGLARRLGVLIEATGVELGADLAPVWFVGQLHRLAEAEPSSDQDYPAVRRRAPLEAYPALAERWGVRLRLPHHVIGKVVLDLSVHSGPVFQPAGR
;
A
#
# COMPACT_ATOMS: atom_id res chain seq x y z
N THR A 1 -29.09 -23.99 14.50
CA THR A 1 -28.33 -22.73 14.59
C THR A 1 -27.11 -22.84 13.69
N ILE A 2 -27.01 -22.02 12.65
CA ILE A 2 -25.80 -21.97 11.82
C ILE A 2 -24.78 -21.15 12.62
N VAL A 3 -23.74 -21.82 13.12
CA VAL A 3 -22.59 -21.16 13.74
C VAL A 3 -21.62 -20.86 12.61
N LEU A 4 -21.51 -19.59 12.24
CA LEU A 4 -20.48 -19.13 11.33
C LEU A 4 -19.21 -18.90 12.15
N ASP A 5 -18.29 -19.86 12.10
CA ASP A 5 -16.96 -19.65 12.65
C ASP A 5 -16.23 -18.61 11.78
N PRO A 6 -15.85 -17.45 12.33
CA PRO A 6 -15.13 -16.44 11.57
C PRO A 6 -13.74 -16.97 11.20
N THR A 7 -13.43 -16.98 9.91
CA THR A 7 -12.08 -17.31 9.39
C THR A 7 -11.05 -16.21 9.64
N LEU A 8 -11.46 -15.07 10.20
CA LEU A 8 -10.62 -13.94 10.52
C LEU A 8 -10.20 -13.96 11.99
N GLU A 9 -8.93 -13.66 12.26
CA GLU A 9 -8.46 -13.41 13.61
C GLU A 9 -9.30 -12.34 14.32
N PRO A 10 -9.48 -12.39 15.65
CA PRO A 10 -10.38 -11.50 16.39
C PRO A 10 -10.15 -10.00 16.12
N GLY A 11 -8.90 -9.58 15.92
CA GLY A 11 -8.56 -8.19 15.58
C GLY A 11 -9.05 -7.79 14.19
N ARG A 12 -8.85 -8.63 13.19
CA ARG A 12 -9.28 -8.39 11.80
C ARG A 12 -10.80 -8.48 11.69
N TYR A 13 -11.42 -9.41 12.41
CA TYR A 13 -12.87 -9.53 12.48
C TYR A 13 -13.54 -8.27 13.03
N ARG A 14 -12.94 -7.60 14.03
CA ARG A 14 -13.48 -6.34 14.57
C ARG A 14 -13.40 -5.18 13.58
N ARG A 15 -12.38 -5.15 12.73
CA ARG A 15 -12.16 -4.10 11.72
C ARG A 15 -12.85 -4.37 10.38
N ARG A 16 -13.51 -5.52 10.23
CA ARG A 16 -14.17 -5.93 8.99
C ARG A 16 -15.10 -4.83 8.47
N GLN A 17 -15.16 -4.71 7.15
CA GLN A 17 -16.12 -3.84 6.49
C GLN A 17 -17.39 -4.63 6.19
N MET A 18 -18.56 -4.08 6.53
CA MET A 18 -19.85 -4.66 6.14
C MET A 18 -20.33 -3.98 4.86
N ILE A 19 -20.58 -4.76 3.80
CA ILE A 19 -21.14 -4.28 2.53
C ILE A 19 -22.28 -5.24 2.17
N ASP A 20 -23.50 -4.71 2.02
CA ASP A 20 -24.70 -5.48 1.67
C ASP A 20 -24.93 -6.73 2.56
N GLY A 21 -24.65 -6.59 3.86
CA GLY A 21 -24.80 -7.67 4.84
C GLY A 21 -23.67 -8.71 4.85
N LEU A 22 -22.68 -8.56 3.98
CA LEU A 22 -21.51 -9.43 3.89
C LEU A 22 -20.29 -8.79 4.58
N ALA A 23 -19.51 -9.63 5.26
CA ALA A 23 -18.29 -9.25 5.94
C ALA A 23 -17.08 -9.34 5.01
N PHE A 24 -16.37 -8.23 4.83
CA PHE A 24 -15.15 -8.12 4.03
C PHE A 24 -13.97 -7.72 4.91
N VAL A 25 -12.76 -8.08 4.47
CA VAL A 25 -11.52 -7.60 5.09
C VAL A 25 -11.42 -6.08 4.87
N ALA A 26 -10.97 -5.34 5.89
CA ALA A 26 -10.75 -3.91 5.79
C ALA A 26 -9.70 -3.59 4.72
N SER A 27 -9.84 -2.44 4.04
CA SER A 27 -8.86 -2.02 3.01
C SER A 27 -7.42 -1.95 3.54
N ALA A 28 -7.22 -1.49 4.78
CA ALA A 28 -5.90 -1.46 5.42
C ALA A 28 -5.33 -2.88 5.64
N ASP A 29 -6.16 -3.81 6.10
CA ASP A 29 -5.79 -5.20 6.32
C ASP A 29 -5.47 -5.92 4.99
N LEU A 30 -6.25 -5.66 3.93
CA LEU A 30 -5.99 -6.20 2.60
C LEU A 30 -4.71 -5.63 1.99
N CYS A 31 -4.47 -4.33 2.16
CA CYS A 31 -3.25 -3.67 1.73
C CYS A 31 -2.01 -4.35 2.33
N LEU A 32 -2.00 -4.61 3.64
CA LEU A 32 -0.86 -5.28 4.29
C LEU A 32 -0.67 -6.72 3.83
N ASP A 33 -1.76 -7.48 3.65
CA ASP A 33 -1.65 -8.86 3.13
C ASP A 33 -1.02 -8.87 1.74
N LEU A 34 -1.39 -7.93 0.87
CA LEU A 34 -0.79 -7.78 -0.46
C LEU A 34 0.68 -7.36 -0.38
N VAL A 35 1.02 -6.45 0.52
CA VAL A 35 2.42 -6.05 0.75
C VAL A 35 3.26 -7.25 1.19
N GLU A 36 2.77 -8.03 2.15
CA GLU A 36 3.47 -9.16 2.76
C GLU A 36 3.70 -10.30 1.77
N ARG A 37 2.67 -10.64 0.98
CA ARG A 37 2.69 -11.81 0.08
C ARG A 37 3.14 -11.50 -1.35
N ALA A 38 3.61 -10.28 -1.63
CA ALA A 38 3.93 -9.85 -2.99
C ALA A 38 5.00 -10.74 -3.66
N ARG A 39 4.60 -11.45 -4.72
CA ARG A 39 5.48 -12.33 -5.53
C ARG A 39 5.60 -11.88 -6.99
N GLY A 40 5.52 -10.58 -7.23
CA GLY A 40 5.52 -9.97 -8.55
C GLY A 40 4.78 -8.64 -8.54
N GLU A 41 4.41 -8.18 -9.72
CA GLU A 41 3.91 -6.83 -9.97
C GLU A 41 2.43 -6.63 -9.59
N THR A 42 1.63 -7.70 -9.58
CA THR A 42 0.18 -7.63 -9.30
C THR A 42 -0.12 -7.07 -7.91
N SER A 43 0.54 -7.56 -6.86
CA SER A 43 0.26 -7.12 -5.50
C SER A 43 0.63 -5.64 -5.26
N PRO A 44 1.80 -5.14 -5.68
CA PRO A 44 2.09 -3.71 -5.70
C PRO A 44 1.06 -2.87 -6.46
N ALA A 45 0.60 -3.33 -7.63
CA ALA A 45 -0.43 -2.64 -8.40
C ALA A 45 -1.77 -2.56 -7.63
N GLU A 46 -2.21 -3.65 -7.02
CA GLU A 46 -3.42 -3.68 -6.20
C GLU A 46 -3.29 -2.80 -4.94
N VAL A 47 -2.11 -2.78 -4.31
CA VAL A 47 -1.82 -1.87 -3.19
C VAL A 47 -1.95 -0.42 -3.64
N ALA A 48 -1.32 -0.04 -4.75
CA ALA A 48 -1.45 1.29 -5.32
C ALA A 48 -2.91 1.66 -5.60
N ALA A 49 -3.70 0.72 -6.15
CA ALA A 49 -5.11 0.93 -6.44
C ALA A 49 -5.93 1.18 -5.16
N ILE A 50 -5.72 0.38 -4.11
CA ILE A 50 -6.39 0.55 -2.81
C ILE A 50 -6.01 1.90 -2.20
N LEU A 51 -4.71 2.21 -2.20
CA LEU A 51 -4.16 3.45 -1.67
C LEU A 51 -4.77 4.68 -2.35
N ILE A 52 -4.90 4.67 -3.68
CA ILE A 52 -5.53 5.76 -4.44
C ILE A 52 -7.03 5.83 -4.17
N ALA A 53 -7.74 4.71 -4.37
CA ALA A 53 -9.21 4.68 -4.36
C ALA A 53 -9.83 4.81 -2.96
N ARG A 54 -9.08 4.48 -1.90
CA ARG A 54 -9.59 4.45 -0.51
C ARG A 54 -8.83 5.41 0.41
N ARG A 55 -7.99 6.30 -0.10
CA ARG A 55 -7.13 7.21 0.70
C ARG A 55 -7.86 7.92 1.85
N GLU A 56 -9.10 8.38 1.60
CA GLU A 56 -9.92 9.13 2.56
C GLU A 56 -10.63 8.23 3.58
N ALA A 57 -10.83 6.96 3.23
CA ALA A 57 -11.48 5.96 4.07
C ALA A 57 -10.48 5.01 4.75
N LEU A 58 -9.17 5.17 4.50
CA LEU A 58 -8.13 4.35 5.11
C LEU A 58 -7.94 4.75 6.57
N ASP A 59 -8.04 3.74 7.45
CA ASP A 59 -7.63 3.86 8.85
C ASP A 59 -6.10 3.85 8.93
N TRP A 60 -5.50 5.02 8.74
CA TRP A 60 -4.04 5.22 8.80
C TRP A 60 -3.43 4.80 10.14
N PRO A 61 -4.02 5.12 11.32
CA PRO A 61 -3.52 4.60 12.59
C PRO A 61 -3.48 3.07 12.67
N ALA A 62 -4.54 2.38 12.25
CA ALA A 62 -4.56 0.93 12.25
C ALA A 62 -3.55 0.34 11.25
N LEU A 63 -3.46 0.92 10.04
CA LEU A 63 -2.49 0.51 9.03
C LEU A 63 -1.06 0.61 9.56
N LEU A 64 -0.71 1.71 10.23
CA LEU A 64 0.61 1.94 10.81
C LEU A 64 0.93 0.90 11.90
N ALA A 65 0.01 0.71 12.84
CA ALA A 65 0.20 -0.22 13.96
C ALA A 65 0.40 -1.65 13.44
N GLN A 66 -0.38 -2.07 12.45
CA GLN A 66 -0.29 -3.39 11.85
C GLN A 66 0.98 -3.54 10.98
N ALA A 67 1.38 -2.49 10.25
CA ALA A 67 2.63 -2.50 9.48
C ALA A 67 3.85 -2.74 10.40
N GLY A 68 3.91 -2.03 11.53
CA GLY A 68 4.98 -2.21 12.52
C GLY A 68 4.98 -3.60 13.16
N GLN A 69 3.81 -4.13 13.52
CA GLN A 69 3.70 -5.49 14.10
C GLN A 69 4.17 -6.58 13.14
N ARG A 70 4.00 -6.37 11.83
CA ARG A 70 4.36 -7.36 10.79
C ARG A 70 5.74 -7.13 10.17
N GLY A 71 6.47 -6.08 10.57
CA GLY A 71 7.76 -5.74 9.98
C GLY A 71 7.65 -5.36 8.50
N LEU A 72 6.58 -4.63 8.14
CA LEU A 72 6.26 -4.25 6.75
C LEU A 72 6.45 -2.76 6.46
N ALA A 73 6.99 -1.97 7.39
CA ALA A 73 7.05 -0.52 7.28
C ALA A 73 7.87 -0.09 6.05
N ARG A 74 9.03 -0.71 5.81
CA ARG A 74 9.87 -0.42 4.62
C ARG A 74 9.14 -0.69 3.31
N ARG A 75 8.49 -1.85 3.20
CA ARG A 75 7.78 -2.30 1.99
C ARG A 75 6.52 -1.48 1.72
N LEU A 76 5.79 -1.11 2.78
CA LEU A 76 4.62 -0.24 2.66
C LEU A 76 5.03 1.19 2.29
N GLY A 77 6.04 1.74 2.97
CA GLY A 77 6.54 3.09 2.75
C GLY A 77 6.99 3.33 1.32
N VAL A 78 7.80 2.42 0.77
CA VAL A 78 8.29 2.53 -0.62
C VAL A 78 7.13 2.50 -1.63
N LEU A 79 6.08 1.70 -1.39
CA LEU A 79 4.91 1.67 -2.28
C LEU A 79 4.06 2.92 -2.18
N ILE A 80 3.86 3.47 -0.97
CA ILE A 80 3.11 4.71 -0.78
C ILE A 80 3.81 5.85 -1.50
N GLU A 81 5.12 5.99 -1.34
CA GLU A 81 5.89 7.03 -2.01
C GLU A 81 5.99 6.82 -3.52
N ALA A 82 6.23 5.59 -4.00
CA ALA A 82 6.24 5.31 -5.42
C ALA A 82 4.88 5.63 -6.06
N THR A 83 3.78 5.30 -5.37
CA THR A 83 2.43 5.66 -5.83
C THR A 83 2.23 7.18 -5.82
N GLY A 84 2.70 7.88 -4.80
CA GLY A 84 2.65 9.34 -4.75
C GLY A 84 3.45 10.02 -5.87
N VAL A 85 4.63 9.49 -6.21
CA VAL A 85 5.45 9.96 -7.33
C VAL A 85 4.70 9.82 -8.65
N GLU A 86 4.13 8.65 -8.94
CA GLU A 86 3.37 8.42 -10.17
C GLU A 86 2.07 9.21 -10.23
N LEU A 87 1.43 9.45 -9.08
CA LEU A 87 0.22 10.26 -8.98
C LEU A 87 0.52 11.77 -9.08
N GLY A 88 1.75 12.19 -8.79
CA GLY A 88 2.12 13.60 -8.63
C GLY A 88 1.48 14.27 -7.41
N ALA A 89 1.14 13.50 -6.37
CA ALA A 89 0.46 14.01 -5.17
C ALA A 89 0.80 13.17 -3.92
N ASP A 90 0.70 13.81 -2.75
CA ASP A 90 0.86 13.12 -1.47
C ASP A 90 -0.33 12.18 -1.22
N LEU A 91 -0.03 10.89 -1.09
CA LEU A 91 -1.06 9.87 -0.94
C LEU A 91 -1.44 9.61 0.53
N ALA A 92 -0.48 9.77 1.44
CA ALA A 92 -0.65 9.53 2.86
C ALA A 92 -0.36 10.81 3.66
N PRO A 93 -0.96 10.98 4.85
CA PRO A 93 -0.63 12.09 5.73
C PRO A 93 0.86 12.14 6.08
N VAL A 94 1.44 13.35 6.15
CA VAL A 94 2.87 13.55 6.47
C VAL A 94 3.27 12.88 7.79
N TRP A 95 2.42 12.97 8.81
CA TRP A 95 2.68 12.32 10.10
C TRP A 95 2.82 10.81 9.96
N PHE A 96 2.06 10.18 9.08
CA PHE A 96 2.04 8.74 8.88
C PHE A 96 3.33 8.26 8.20
N VAL A 97 3.78 8.97 7.16
CA VAL A 97 5.07 8.70 6.50
C VAL A 97 6.23 8.85 7.50
N GLY A 98 6.21 9.91 8.31
CA GLY A 98 7.19 10.10 9.37
C GLY A 98 7.21 8.97 10.41
N GLN A 99 6.04 8.44 10.80
CA GLN A 99 5.99 7.26 11.67
C GLN A 99 6.50 5.99 11.00
N LEU A 100 6.19 5.78 9.72
CA LEU A 100 6.67 4.62 8.99
C LEU A 100 8.19 4.59 8.90
N HIS A 101 8.84 5.75 8.71
CA HIS A 101 10.30 5.82 8.77
C HIS A 101 10.86 5.35 10.12
N ARG A 102 10.25 5.80 11.23
CA ARG A 102 10.67 5.36 12.58
C ARG A 102 10.50 3.86 12.79
N LEU A 103 9.41 3.29 12.30
CA LEU A 103 9.21 1.83 12.35
C LEU A 103 10.24 1.10 11.48
N ALA A 104 10.48 1.60 10.26
CA ALA A 104 11.47 1.03 9.35
C ALA A 104 12.89 1.01 9.94
N GLU A 105 13.29 2.06 10.65
CA GLU A 105 14.59 2.12 11.36
C GLU A 105 14.74 1.04 12.43
N ALA A 106 13.64 0.66 13.09
CA ALA A 106 13.62 -0.40 14.09
C ALA A 106 13.51 -1.81 13.48
N GLU A 107 13.12 -1.93 12.21
CA GLU A 107 13.05 -3.22 11.51
C GLU A 107 14.46 -3.73 11.16
N PRO A 108 14.73 -5.03 11.34
CA PRO A 108 15.99 -5.61 10.90
C PRO A 108 16.16 -5.41 9.38
N SER A 109 17.35 -5.00 8.96
CA SER A 109 17.64 -4.80 7.53
C SER A 109 17.34 -6.08 6.74
N SER A 110 16.43 -5.99 5.77
CA SER A 110 16.11 -7.10 4.88
C SER A 110 16.77 -6.85 3.54
N ASP A 111 17.79 -7.64 3.21
CA ASP A 111 18.50 -7.56 1.92
C ASP A 111 17.70 -8.21 0.77
N GLN A 112 16.39 -8.39 0.97
CA GLN A 112 15.48 -9.08 0.06
C GLN A 112 14.93 -8.11 -0.99
N ASP A 113 14.86 -8.60 -2.23
CA ASP A 113 14.15 -7.92 -3.32
C ASP A 113 12.66 -7.77 -2.96
N TYR A 114 12.10 -6.59 -3.24
CA TYR A 114 10.68 -6.31 -3.12
C TYR A 114 10.10 -5.74 -4.42
N PRO A 115 8.98 -6.29 -4.94
CA PRO A 115 8.37 -7.55 -4.52
C PRO A 115 9.33 -8.73 -4.73
N ALA A 116 9.06 -9.88 -4.11
CA ALA A 116 9.92 -11.06 -4.25
C ALA A 116 9.71 -11.69 -5.65
N VAL A 117 10.39 -11.16 -6.67
CA VAL A 117 10.26 -11.61 -8.06
C VAL A 117 11.15 -12.85 -8.31
N ARG A 118 10.58 -13.90 -8.90
CA ARG A 118 11.34 -15.12 -9.30
C ARG A 118 12.15 -14.95 -10.58
N ARG A 119 11.87 -13.93 -11.39
CA ARG A 119 12.55 -13.62 -12.66
C ARG A 119 13.20 -12.25 -12.56
N ARG A 120 14.38 -12.09 -13.18
CA ARG A 120 15.15 -10.84 -13.24
C ARG A 120 14.39 -9.77 -14.02
N ALA A 121 13.47 -9.07 -13.36
CA ALA A 121 13.03 -7.76 -13.81
C ALA A 121 14.21 -6.77 -13.67
N PRO A 122 14.32 -5.74 -14.54
CA PRO A 122 15.34 -4.71 -14.40
C PRO A 122 15.32 -4.11 -12.99
N LEU A 123 16.50 -3.92 -12.39
CA LEU A 123 16.62 -3.17 -11.14
C LEU A 123 16.20 -1.72 -11.37
N GLU A 124 15.39 -1.22 -10.45
CA GLU A 124 15.33 0.19 -10.05
C GLU A 124 14.73 1.18 -11.06
N ALA A 125 13.39 1.23 -11.10
CA ALA A 125 12.68 2.42 -11.55
C ALA A 125 12.74 3.57 -10.51
N TYR A 126 12.86 3.25 -9.22
CA TYR A 126 12.84 4.25 -8.14
C TYR A 126 14.09 4.16 -7.25
N PRO A 127 15.30 4.46 -7.77
CA PRO A 127 16.55 4.29 -7.00
C PRO A 127 16.59 5.14 -5.72
N ALA A 128 16.14 6.39 -5.79
CA ALA A 128 16.10 7.28 -4.62
C ALA A 128 15.11 6.80 -3.53
N LEU A 129 14.01 6.14 -3.92
CA LEU A 129 13.06 5.57 -2.96
C LEU A 129 13.59 4.27 -2.36
N ALA A 130 14.21 3.43 -3.20
CA ALA A 130 14.85 2.19 -2.78
C ALA A 130 15.92 2.45 -1.70
N GLU A 131 16.77 3.45 -1.93
CA GLU A 131 17.80 3.88 -0.97
C GLU A 131 17.18 4.40 0.33
N ARG A 132 16.23 5.35 0.24
CA ARG A 132 15.60 5.98 1.39
C ARG A 132 14.89 4.99 2.32
N TRP A 133 14.22 4.00 1.74
CA TRP A 133 13.50 2.97 2.51
C TRP A 133 14.38 1.75 2.83
N GLY A 134 15.62 1.69 2.33
CA GLY A 134 16.51 0.55 2.51
C GLY A 134 15.91 -0.75 1.97
N VAL A 135 15.33 -0.70 0.77
CA VAL A 135 14.68 -1.84 0.11
C VAL A 135 15.27 -2.02 -1.28
N ARG A 136 15.59 -3.27 -1.66
CA ARG A 136 15.94 -3.58 -3.06
C ARG A 136 14.69 -3.62 -3.92
N LEU A 137 14.31 -2.48 -4.48
CA LEU A 137 13.05 -2.34 -5.21
C LEU A 137 13.15 -2.87 -6.65
N ARG A 138 12.36 -3.92 -6.94
CA ARG A 138 12.20 -4.56 -8.26
C ARG A 138 10.83 -4.25 -8.86
N LEU A 139 10.45 -2.98 -8.82
CA LEU A 139 9.15 -2.53 -9.28
C LEU A 139 9.30 -1.54 -10.44
N PRO A 140 8.91 -1.90 -11.68
CA PRO A 140 8.93 -0.97 -12.81
C PRO A 140 7.90 0.17 -12.68
N HIS A 141 8.18 1.35 -13.24
CA HIS A 141 7.25 2.50 -13.26
C HIS A 141 5.87 2.13 -13.79
N HIS A 142 5.82 1.39 -14.91
CA HIS A 142 4.58 1.09 -15.62
C HIS A 142 3.56 0.30 -14.77
N VAL A 143 4.00 -0.42 -13.74
CA VAL A 143 3.11 -1.18 -12.85
C VAL A 143 2.20 -0.25 -12.07
N ILE A 144 2.75 0.80 -11.47
CA ILE A 144 1.99 1.81 -10.73
C ILE A 144 1.41 2.84 -11.69
N GLY A 145 2.19 3.31 -12.67
CA GLY A 145 1.76 4.33 -13.63
C GLY A 145 0.51 3.93 -14.41
N LYS A 146 0.35 2.64 -14.75
CA LYS A 146 -0.89 2.14 -15.36
C LYS A 146 -2.08 2.23 -14.41
N VAL A 147 -1.91 1.87 -13.14
CA VAL A 147 -2.99 1.96 -12.13
C VAL A 147 -3.44 3.41 -11.96
N VAL A 148 -2.48 4.33 -11.86
CA VAL A 148 -2.79 5.77 -11.81
C VAL A 148 -3.57 6.19 -13.04
N LEU A 149 -3.09 5.86 -14.25
CA LEU A 149 -3.78 6.18 -15.50
C LEU A 149 -5.22 5.65 -15.50
N ASP A 150 -5.40 4.37 -15.18
CA ASP A 150 -6.71 3.72 -15.19
C ASP A 150 -7.66 4.40 -14.18
N LEU A 151 -7.20 4.70 -12.96
CA LEU A 151 -8.05 5.34 -11.93
C LEU A 151 -8.29 6.83 -12.19
N SER A 152 -7.36 7.53 -12.82
CA SER A 152 -7.53 8.94 -13.24
C SER A 152 -8.52 9.10 -14.39
N VAL A 153 -8.65 8.13 -15.29
CA VAL A 153 -9.68 8.18 -16.36
C VAL A 153 -11.10 7.97 -15.80
N HIS A 154 -11.25 7.16 -14.75
CA HIS A 154 -12.55 6.89 -14.13
C HIS A 154 -12.93 7.91 -13.04
N SER A 155 -11.95 8.69 -12.57
CA SER A 155 -12.17 9.88 -11.75
C SER A 155 -12.31 11.07 -12.70
N GLY A 156 -13.54 11.43 -13.10
CA GLY A 156 -13.78 12.61 -13.96
C GLY A 156 -13.03 13.86 -13.48
N PRO A 157 -12.87 14.90 -14.33
CA PRO A 157 -11.92 15.98 -14.12
C PRO A 157 -12.07 16.56 -12.70
N VAL A 158 -11.00 16.41 -11.92
CA VAL A 158 -10.86 17.11 -10.64
C VAL A 158 -11.03 18.59 -10.95
N PHE A 159 -12.13 19.16 -10.44
CA PHE A 159 -12.43 20.58 -10.53
C PHE A 159 -11.17 21.41 -10.30
N GLN A 160 -10.68 22.09 -11.34
CA GLN A 160 -9.82 23.24 -11.15
C GLN A 160 -10.66 24.29 -10.41
N PRO A 161 -10.20 24.83 -9.26
CA PRO A 161 -10.88 25.97 -8.68
C PRO A 161 -10.76 27.14 -9.66
N ALA A 162 -11.90 27.55 -10.21
CA ALA A 162 -12.02 28.83 -10.87
C ALA A 162 -11.87 29.92 -9.80
N GLY A 163 -10.83 30.74 -9.91
CA GLY A 163 -10.65 31.96 -9.14
C GLY A 163 -9.42 32.69 -9.66
N ARG A 164 -9.60 33.64 -10.58
CA ARG A 164 -9.90 35.08 -10.35
C ARG A 164 -8.66 35.84 -9.90
#